data_AF-A0A537YXT0-F1
#
_entry.id   AF-A0A537YXT0-F1
#
_cell.length_a   1.000
_cell.length_b   1.000
_cell.length_c   1.000
_cell.angle_alpha   90.00
_cell.angle_beta   90.00
_cell.angle_gamma   90.00
#
_symmetry.space_group_name_H-M   'P 1'
#
loop_
_entity.id
_entity.type
_entity.pdbx_description
1 polymer ?
#
loop_
_entity_poly.entity_id
_entity_poly.type
_entity_poly.pdbx_seq_one_letter_code
_entity_poly.pdbx_strand_id
1 'polypeptide(L)'
;MPKIATSITRGLATILATPALVAAVPVVIMIEWLVLLAFGFQGQFTILGATFAIPPISTFADWWLASNLFSSVGAKGPGAALAPITGITAFLVVHAALQAIVTTLAVERMRTGSVSIWSIRRGIHVWPVTLAIAVVNLGVLIAAFFVQILGGGIGFVLAVGFLVAGVYLFAFAPAISADEDLSLPVTISKAVRAARLPGSNNLTLAVLYAVPSFALLLAPLPGSLIGVNPSAGAWAASILINVLQMAATAMFAFRYLAIGASVADAAPPRAGRRG
;
A
#
# COMPACT_ATOMS: atom_id res chain seq x y z
N MET A 1 -10.86 -1.09 -21.86
CA MET A 1 -10.65 -0.97 -20.39
C MET A 1 -11.77 -1.68 -19.64
N PRO A 2 -11.50 -2.46 -18.59
CA PRO A 2 -12.55 -2.99 -17.72
C PRO A 2 -13.35 -1.86 -17.06
N LYS A 3 -14.66 -2.07 -16.86
CA LYS A 3 -15.50 -1.15 -16.07
C LYS A 3 -15.01 -1.13 -14.61
N ILE A 4 -15.18 0.00 -13.92
CA ILE A 4 -14.79 0.15 -12.50
C ILE A 4 -15.48 -0.92 -11.64
N ALA A 5 -16.79 -1.07 -11.78
CA ALA A 5 -17.57 -2.06 -11.04
C ALA A 5 -17.03 -3.49 -11.25
N THR A 6 -16.74 -3.87 -12.50
CA THR A 6 -16.15 -5.18 -12.81
C THR A 6 -14.79 -5.37 -12.15
N SER A 7 -13.98 -4.32 -12.10
CA SER A 7 -12.65 -4.36 -11.46
C SER A 7 -12.76 -4.57 -9.95
N ILE A 8 -13.68 -3.85 -9.30
CA ILE A 8 -13.97 -3.98 -7.86
C ILE A 8 -14.46 -5.41 -7.56
N THR A 9 -15.46 -5.89 -8.31
CA THR A 9 -16.01 -7.23 -8.11
C THR A 9 -14.95 -8.32 -8.33
N ARG A 10 -14.08 -8.18 -9.34
CA ARG A 10 -13.00 -9.14 -9.60
C ARG A 10 -11.92 -9.11 -8.52
N GLY A 11 -11.57 -7.92 -8.00
CA GLY A 11 -10.67 -7.79 -6.86
C GLY A 11 -11.20 -8.50 -5.61
N LEU A 12 -12.44 -8.19 -5.24
CA LEU A 12 -13.14 -8.84 -4.11
C LEU A 12 -13.24 -10.35 -4.30
N ALA A 13 -13.72 -10.80 -5.46
CA ALA A 13 -13.87 -12.21 -5.75
C ALA A 13 -12.53 -12.96 -5.68
N THR A 14 -11.43 -12.35 -6.12
CA THR A 14 -10.10 -12.97 -6.07
C THR A 14 -9.65 -13.21 -4.63
N ILE A 15 -9.79 -12.19 -3.77
CA ILE A 15 -9.39 -12.30 -2.36
C ILE A 15 -10.29 -13.28 -1.61
N LEU A 16 -11.61 -13.19 -1.77
CA LEU A 16 -12.56 -14.08 -1.10
C LEU A 16 -12.45 -15.53 -1.59
N ALA A 17 -12.09 -15.75 -2.86
CA ALA A 17 -11.82 -17.08 -3.39
C ALA A 17 -10.43 -17.62 -3.00
N THR A 18 -9.66 -16.88 -2.20
CA THR A 18 -8.34 -17.28 -1.70
C THR A 18 -8.37 -17.32 -0.17
N PRO A 19 -8.86 -18.42 0.45
CA PRO A 19 -9.05 -18.51 1.90
C PRO A 19 -7.80 -18.20 2.72
N ALA A 20 -6.63 -18.55 2.21
CA ALA A 20 -5.35 -18.27 2.85
C ALA A 20 -5.10 -16.75 3.05
N LEU A 21 -5.48 -15.91 2.08
CA LEU A 21 -5.34 -14.45 2.20
C LEU A 21 -6.30 -13.90 3.26
N VAL A 22 -7.55 -14.37 3.27
CA VAL A 22 -8.55 -13.94 4.26
C VAL A 22 -8.14 -14.36 5.68
N ALA A 23 -7.68 -15.60 5.85
CA ALA A 23 -7.24 -16.12 7.13
C ALA A 23 -5.93 -15.49 7.62
N ALA A 24 -5.06 -15.03 6.72
CA ALA A 24 -3.82 -14.36 7.08
C ALA A 24 -4.06 -13.00 7.77
N VAL A 25 -5.14 -12.30 7.44
CA VAL A 25 -5.44 -10.96 7.99
C VAL A 25 -5.49 -10.94 9.52
N PRO A 26 -6.35 -11.71 10.21
CA PRO A 26 -6.40 -11.69 11.67
C PRO A 26 -5.08 -12.11 12.30
N VAL A 27 -4.34 -13.05 11.68
CA VAL A 27 -3.05 -13.52 12.17
C VAL A 27 -1.98 -12.43 12.09
N VAL A 28 -1.87 -11.76 10.95
CA VAL A 28 -0.90 -10.68 10.74
C VAL A 28 -1.20 -9.48 11.63
N ILE A 29 -2.47 -9.05 11.70
CA ILE A 29 -2.88 -7.95 12.60
C ILE A 29 -2.58 -8.31 14.06
N MET A 30 -2.84 -9.56 14.47
CA MET A 30 -2.52 -10.02 15.83
C MET A 30 -1.03 -9.99 16.11
N ILE A 31 -0.19 -10.51 15.21
CA ILE A 31 1.26 -10.49 15.37
C ILE A 31 1.76 -9.04 15.44
N GLU A 32 1.32 -8.18 14.51
CA GLU A 32 1.71 -6.77 14.49
C GLU A 32 1.29 -6.05 15.77
N TRP A 33 0.07 -6.27 16.26
CA TRP A 33 -0.39 -5.71 17.53
C TRP A 33 0.44 -6.17 18.73
N LEU A 34 0.75 -7.46 18.82
CA LEU A 34 1.57 -7.99 19.92
C LEU A 34 2.99 -7.45 19.88
N VAL A 35 3.57 -7.29 18.69
CA VAL A 35 4.88 -6.66 18.51
C VAL A 35 4.83 -5.20 18.96
N LEU A 36 3.82 -4.44 18.52
CA LEU A 36 3.62 -3.05 18.94
C LEU A 36 3.51 -2.92 20.47
N LEU A 37 2.71 -3.77 21.11
CA LEU A 37 2.58 -3.82 22.57
C LEU A 37 3.90 -4.17 23.27
N ALA A 38 4.67 -5.11 22.73
CA ALA A 38 5.99 -5.48 23.28
C ALA A 38 6.98 -4.30 23.23
N PHE A 39 6.85 -3.42 22.25
CA PHE A 39 7.62 -2.17 22.16
C PHE A 39 6.98 -0.98 22.89
N GLY A 40 5.89 -1.21 23.65
CA GLY A 40 5.25 -0.18 24.48
C GLY A 40 4.33 0.77 23.73
N PHE A 41 3.80 0.38 22.58
CA PHE A 41 2.86 1.18 21.81
C PHE A 41 1.56 1.49 22.57
N GLN A 42 1.15 2.75 22.58
CA GLN A 42 -0.06 3.23 23.28
C GLN A 42 -1.10 3.89 22.37
N GLY A 43 -0.90 3.84 21.05
CA GLY A 43 -1.81 4.47 20.09
C GLY A 43 -3.06 3.63 19.79
N GLN A 44 -3.90 4.16 18.89
CA GLN A 44 -5.14 3.50 18.45
C GLN A 44 -4.88 2.20 17.71
N PHE A 45 -5.65 1.15 18.04
CA PHE A 45 -5.55 -0.15 17.36
C PHE A 45 -5.96 -0.08 15.88
N THR A 46 -6.93 0.77 15.54
CA THR A 46 -7.54 0.84 14.20
C THR A 46 -6.60 1.33 13.11
N ILE A 47 -5.44 1.88 13.47
CA ILE A 47 -4.38 2.19 12.50
C ILE A 47 -3.94 0.93 11.74
N LEU A 48 -4.04 -0.25 12.37
CA LEU A 48 -3.74 -1.54 11.75
C LEU A 48 -4.72 -1.87 10.62
N GLY A 49 -5.82 -1.13 10.46
CA GLY A 49 -6.66 -1.19 9.26
C GLY A 49 -5.90 -0.87 7.96
N ALA A 50 -4.73 -0.23 8.04
CA ALA A 50 -3.88 0.09 6.89
C ALA A 50 -2.72 -0.89 6.65
N THR A 51 -2.59 -1.99 7.41
CA THR A 51 -1.50 -2.97 7.27
C THR A 51 -1.34 -3.51 5.84
N PHE A 52 -2.44 -3.73 5.12
CA PHE A 52 -2.43 -4.19 3.72
C PHE A 52 -2.80 -3.09 2.71
N ALA A 53 -2.80 -1.83 3.13
CA ALA A 53 -3.16 -0.71 2.26
C ALA A 53 -2.08 -0.44 1.20
N ILE A 54 -2.51 0.12 0.07
CA ILE A 54 -1.64 0.56 -1.01
C ILE A 54 -0.99 1.88 -0.60
N PRO A 55 0.35 2.03 -0.73
CA PRO A 55 1.03 3.30 -0.56
C PRO A 55 0.38 4.40 -1.42
N PRO A 56 0.19 5.62 -0.89
CA PRO A 56 0.76 6.17 0.35
C PRO A 56 -0.07 5.94 1.62
N ILE A 57 -1.18 5.19 1.58
CA ILE A 57 -2.06 4.98 2.74
C ILE A 57 -1.35 4.17 3.83
N SER A 58 -0.72 3.04 3.48
CA SER A 58 0.12 2.27 4.40
C SER A 58 1.34 3.07 4.86
N THR A 59 1.97 3.80 3.95
CA THR A 59 3.11 4.68 4.29
C THR A 59 2.76 5.75 5.34
N PHE A 60 1.55 6.30 5.31
CA PHE A 60 1.07 7.19 6.36
C PHE A 60 0.95 6.46 7.70
N ALA A 61 0.39 5.23 7.69
CA ALA A 61 0.30 4.41 8.89
C ALA A 61 1.68 4.04 9.45
N ASP A 62 2.64 3.68 8.59
CA ASP A 62 4.04 3.39 8.95
C ASP A 62 4.70 4.58 9.65
N TRP A 63 4.56 5.77 9.04
CA TRP A 63 5.04 7.02 9.61
C TRP A 63 4.39 7.30 10.98
N TRP A 64 3.07 7.14 11.07
CA TRP A 64 2.34 7.42 12.29
C TRP A 64 2.70 6.42 13.41
N LEU A 65 2.79 5.13 13.10
CA LEU A 65 3.20 4.08 14.03
C LEU A 65 4.61 4.33 14.56
N ALA A 66 5.57 4.56 13.65
CA ALA A 66 6.96 4.84 14.03
C ALA A 66 7.08 6.12 14.88
N SER A 67 6.33 7.16 14.54
CA SER A 67 6.36 8.44 15.26
C SER A 67 5.77 8.32 16.66
N ASN A 68 4.76 7.47 16.87
CA ASN A 68 4.14 7.25 18.18
C ASN A 68 4.90 6.22 19.02
N LEU A 69 5.57 5.24 18.40
CA LEU A 69 6.31 4.19 19.09
C LEU A 69 7.71 4.64 19.50
N PHE A 70 8.39 5.38 18.63
CA PHE A 70 9.79 5.79 18.81
C PHE A 70 9.93 7.30 19.03
N SER A 71 8.88 7.96 19.51
CA SER A 71 8.86 9.42 19.71
C SER A 71 10.01 9.86 20.63
N SER A 72 10.70 10.94 20.24
CA SER A 72 11.92 11.44 20.88
C SER A 72 11.69 12.21 22.19
N VAL A 73 10.52 12.10 22.84
CA VAL A 73 10.19 12.90 24.03
C VAL A 73 11.11 12.50 25.18
N GLY A 74 12.12 13.34 25.46
CA GLY A 74 13.12 13.14 26.51
C GLY A 74 14.41 12.43 26.08
N ALA A 75 14.49 11.93 24.85
CA ALA A 75 15.65 11.20 24.35
C ALA A 75 16.70 12.19 23.77
N LYS A 76 17.91 12.20 24.33
CA LYS A 76 19.03 13.07 23.91
C LYS A 76 20.10 12.25 23.17
N GLY A 77 20.64 12.80 22.07
CA GLY A 77 21.73 12.21 21.29
C GLY A 77 21.32 11.67 19.90
N PRO A 78 22.28 11.29 19.04
CA PRO A 78 22.01 10.87 17.65
C PRO A 78 21.12 9.62 17.56
N GLY A 79 21.21 8.68 18.50
CA GLY A 79 20.34 7.49 18.53
C GLY A 79 18.85 7.82 18.72
N ALA A 80 18.54 8.91 19.44
CA ALA A 80 17.17 9.38 19.64
C ALA A 80 16.57 9.99 18.36
N ALA A 81 17.40 10.67 17.56
CA ALA A 81 16.98 11.25 16.29
C ALA A 81 16.82 10.20 15.18
N LEU A 82 17.57 9.10 15.25
CA LEU A 82 17.53 8.01 14.27
C LEU A 82 16.45 6.95 14.55
N ALA A 83 15.91 6.90 15.78
CA ALA A 83 14.92 5.88 16.17
C ALA A 83 13.61 5.96 15.35
N PRO A 84 13.00 7.13 15.11
CA PRO A 84 11.84 7.23 14.23
C PRO A 84 12.15 6.81 12.79
N ILE A 85 13.32 7.19 12.25
CA ILE A 85 13.72 6.85 10.87
C ILE A 85 13.91 5.33 10.73
N THR A 86 14.54 4.71 11.72
CA THR A 86 14.73 3.25 11.78
C THR A 86 13.37 2.54 11.88
N GLY A 87 12.47 3.05 12.72
CA GLY A 87 11.11 2.55 12.86
C GLY A 87 10.32 2.61 11.55
N ILE A 88 10.31 3.78 10.88
CA ILE A 88 9.64 3.95 9.57
C ILE A 88 10.20 2.96 8.57
N THR A 89 11.53 2.80 8.52
CA THR A 89 12.18 1.87 7.60
C THR A 89 11.74 0.44 7.87
N ALA A 90 11.69 0.02 9.14
CA ALA A 90 11.23 -1.33 9.50
C ALA A 90 9.78 -1.58 9.07
N PHE A 91 8.86 -0.65 9.36
CA PHE A 91 7.46 -0.77 8.93
C PHE A 91 7.32 -0.81 7.41
N LEU A 92 7.99 0.10 6.67
CA LEU A 92 7.97 0.10 5.21
C LEU A 92 8.45 -1.23 4.63
N VAL A 93 9.52 -1.79 5.18
CA VAL A 93 10.08 -3.09 4.75
C VAL A 93 9.07 -4.22 4.94
N VAL A 94 8.40 -4.26 6.11
CA VAL A 94 7.41 -5.29 6.44
C VAL A 94 6.14 -5.15 5.61
N HIS A 95 5.53 -3.95 5.58
CA HIS A 95 4.29 -3.72 4.83
C HIS A 95 4.50 -3.86 3.32
N ALA A 96 5.67 -3.47 2.79
CA ALA A 96 6.02 -3.75 1.40
C ALA A 96 6.11 -5.26 1.11
N ALA A 97 6.59 -6.07 2.05
CA ALA A 97 6.64 -7.53 1.89
C ALA A 97 5.22 -8.12 1.87
N LEU A 98 4.36 -7.69 2.80
CA LEU A 98 2.95 -8.09 2.85
C LEU A 98 2.24 -7.74 1.53
N GLN A 99 2.44 -6.53 1.03
CA GLN A 99 1.85 -6.08 -0.22
C GLN A 99 2.36 -6.86 -1.43
N ALA A 100 3.65 -7.23 -1.45
CA ALA A 100 4.24 -8.06 -2.50
C ALA A 100 3.62 -9.46 -2.52
N ILE A 101 3.44 -10.07 -1.35
CA ILE A 101 2.80 -11.39 -1.19
C ILE A 101 1.36 -11.33 -1.67
N VAL A 102 0.57 -10.36 -1.21
CA VAL A 102 -0.84 -10.20 -1.62
C VAL A 102 -0.95 -10.01 -3.13
N THR A 103 -0.10 -9.15 -3.71
CA THR A 103 -0.15 -8.88 -5.15
C THR A 103 0.21 -10.13 -5.96
N THR A 104 1.25 -10.85 -5.56
CA THR A 104 1.70 -12.04 -6.27
C THR A 104 0.65 -13.16 -6.23
N LEU A 105 0.05 -13.39 -5.07
CA LEU A 105 -1.04 -14.35 -4.92
C LEU A 105 -2.28 -13.96 -5.73
N ALA A 106 -2.63 -12.66 -5.76
CA ALA A 106 -3.75 -12.17 -6.56
C ALA A 106 -3.51 -12.37 -8.06
N VAL A 107 -2.31 -12.04 -8.56
CA VAL A 107 -1.94 -12.24 -9.97
C VAL A 107 -1.95 -13.72 -10.33
N GLU A 108 -1.35 -14.59 -9.52
CA GLU A 108 -1.33 -16.04 -9.77
C GLU A 108 -2.75 -16.62 -9.80
N ARG A 109 -3.60 -16.24 -8.84
CA ARG A 109 -5.00 -16.67 -8.79
C ARG A 109 -5.78 -16.23 -10.03
N MET A 110 -5.56 -15.02 -10.53
CA MET A 110 -6.24 -14.52 -11.73
C MET A 110 -5.74 -15.21 -13.02
N ARG A 111 -4.46 -15.56 -13.08
CA ARG A 111 -3.85 -16.23 -14.24
C ARG A 111 -4.17 -17.72 -14.30
N THR A 112 -4.15 -18.41 -13.17
CA THR A 112 -4.19 -19.89 -13.11
C THR A 112 -5.45 -20.45 -12.45
N GLY A 113 -6.25 -19.61 -11.79
CA GLY A 113 -7.40 -20.06 -11.01
C GLY A 113 -7.03 -20.76 -9.69
N SER A 114 -5.76 -20.83 -9.31
CA SER A 114 -5.28 -21.41 -8.04
C SER A 114 -4.12 -20.60 -7.46
N VAL A 115 -3.72 -20.90 -6.22
CA VAL A 115 -2.51 -20.32 -5.61
C VAL A 115 -1.60 -21.44 -5.13
N SER A 116 -0.30 -21.26 -5.27
CA SER A 116 0.71 -22.24 -4.85
C SER A 116 1.72 -21.65 -3.87
N ILE A 117 2.52 -22.51 -3.24
CA ILE A 117 3.65 -22.06 -2.40
C ILE A 117 4.69 -21.28 -3.22
N TRP A 118 4.77 -21.53 -4.54
CA TRP A 118 5.67 -20.84 -5.44
C TRP A 118 5.31 -19.36 -5.59
N SER A 119 4.03 -18.98 -5.47
CA SER A 119 3.62 -17.56 -5.41
C SER A 119 4.31 -16.82 -4.25
N ILE A 120 4.49 -17.46 -3.10
CA ILE A 120 5.15 -16.84 -1.94
C ILE A 120 6.62 -16.57 -2.25
N ARG A 121 7.31 -17.55 -2.86
CA ARG A 121 8.70 -17.38 -3.30
C ARG A 121 8.84 -16.29 -4.37
N ARG A 122 7.90 -16.23 -5.31
CA ARG A 122 7.86 -15.16 -6.32
C ARG A 122 7.64 -13.78 -5.70
N GLY A 123 6.94 -13.71 -4.56
CA GLY A 123 6.80 -12.48 -3.76
C GLY A 123 8.13 -11.85 -3.36
N ILE A 124 9.20 -12.65 -3.17
CA ILE A 124 10.55 -12.14 -2.88
C ILE A 124 11.09 -11.29 -4.03
N HIS A 125 10.76 -11.64 -5.28
CA HIS A 125 11.16 -10.86 -6.46
C HIS A 125 10.35 -9.57 -6.61
N VAL A 126 9.09 -9.57 -6.17
CA VAL A 126 8.20 -8.39 -6.23
C VAL A 126 8.51 -7.38 -5.13
N TRP A 127 9.05 -7.85 -4.00
CA TRP A 127 9.29 -7.05 -2.81
C TRP A 127 10.18 -5.81 -3.00
N PRO A 128 11.30 -5.84 -3.75
CA PRO A 128 12.09 -4.64 -4.02
C PRO A 128 11.28 -3.53 -4.72
N VAL A 129 10.34 -3.91 -5.61
CA VAL A 129 9.48 -2.95 -6.30
C VAL A 129 8.46 -2.35 -5.34
N THR A 130 7.79 -3.16 -4.50
CA THR A 130 6.85 -2.63 -3.51
C THR A 130 7.54 -1.72 -2.50
N LEU A 131 8.75 -2.09 -2.06
CA LEU A 131 9.55 -1.26 -1.14
C LEU A 131 9.95 0.07 -1.80
N ALA A 132 10.41 0.05 -3.05
CA ALA A 132 10.73 1.29 -3.75
C ALA A 132 9.51 2.21 -3.90
N ILE A 133 8.33 1.65 -4.17
CA ILE A 133 7.08 2.42 -4.21
C ILE A 133 6.73 2.99 -2.84
N ALA A 134 6.91 2.24 -1.77
CA ALA A 134 6.68 2.71 -0.40
C ALA A 134 7.61 3.89 -0.07
N VAL A 135 8.90 3.79 -0.45
CA VAL A 135 9.89 4.88 -0.29
C VAL A 135 9.53 6.11 -1.15
N VAL A 136 9.12 5.93 -2.40
CA VAL A 136 8.66 7.03 -3.25
C VAL A 136 7.43 7.70 -2.64
N ASN A 137 6.49 6.91 -2.12
CA ASN A 137 5.30 7.41 -1.45
C ASN A 137 5.58 8.07 -0.10
N LEU A 138 6.69 7.74 0.55
CA LEU A 138 7.16 8.50 1.71
C LEU A 138 7.54 9.92 1.28
N GLY A 139 8.19 10.07 0.13
CA GLY A 139 8.44 11.39 -0.49
C GLY A 139 7.15 12.14 -0.82
N VAL A 140 6.14 11.45 -1.36
CA VAL A 140 4.79 12.02 -1.60
C VAL A 140 4.13 12.48 -0.30
N LEU A 141 4.24 11.68 0.76
CA LEU A 141 3.70 12.01 2.07
C LEU A 141 4.40 13.24 2.67
N ILE A 142 5.72 13.33 2.56
CA ILE A 142 6.49 14.50 2.98
C ILE A 142 6.01 15.76 2.22
N ALA A 143 5.83 15.67 0.90
CA ALA A 143 5.28 16.77 0.11
C ALA A 143 3.86 17.16 0.56
N ALA A 144 3.02 16.18 0.90
CA ALA A 144 1.68 16.39 1.44
C ALA A 144 1.68 17.13 2.79
N PHE A 145 2.72 16.98 3.62
CA PHE A 145 2.88 17.77 4.84
C PHE A 145 3.29 19.22 4.57
N PHE A 146 4.15 19.47 3.57
CA PHE A 146 4.58 20.84 3.25
C PHE A 146 3.44 21.73 2.76
N VAL A 147 2.45 21.19 2.04
CA VAL A 147 1.31 21.98 1.58
C VAL A 147 0.37 22.42 2.71
N GLN A 148 0.49 21.86 3.92
CA GLN A 148 -0.27 22.35 5.08
C GLN A 148 0.07 23.79 5.46
N ILE A 149 1.24 24.30 5.04
CA ILE A 149 1.65 25.70 5.26
C ILE A 149 0.70 26.68 4.54
N LEU A 150 -0.02 26.24 3.51
CA LEU A 150 -1.00 27.03 2.76
C LEU A 150 -2.33 27.23 3.52
N GLY A 151 -2.44 26.74 4.76
CA GLY A 151 -3.61 26.82 5.61
C GLY A 151 -4.48 25.55 5.58
N GLY A 152 -5.32 25.37 6.60
CA GLY A 152 -6.04 24.11 6.84
C GLY A 152 -6.98 23.67 5.72
N GLY A 153 -7.63 24.60 5.00
CA GLY A 153 -8.54 24.26 3.90
C GLY A 153 -7.80 23.82 2.63
N ILE A 154 -6.99 24.72 2.06
CA ILE A 154 -6.27 24.49 0.80
C ILE A 154 -5.21 23.41 0.98
N GLY A 155 -4.46 23.45 2.09
CA GLY A 155 -3.44 22.46 2.41
C GLY A 155 -3.99 21.04 2.53
N PHE A 156 -5.17 20.87 3.14
CA PHE A 156 -5.82 19.57 3.24
C PHE A 156 -6.21 19.02 1.86
N VAL A 157 -6.83 19.83 1.00
CA VAL A 157 -7.22 19.39 -0.35
C VAL A 157 -6.00 18.97 -1.17
N LEU A 158 -4.92 19.75 -1.10
CA LEU A 158 -3.67 19.42 -1.79
C LEU A 158 -3.02 18.15 -1.25
N ALA A 159 -3.01 17.95 0.07
CA ALA A 159 -2.47 16.74 0.68
C ALA A 159 -3.24 15.49 0.24
N VAL A 160 -4.58 15.54 0.24
CA VAL A 160 -5.40 14.45 -0.31
C VAL A 160 -5.10 14.24 -1.80
N GLY A 161 -4.90 15.32 -2.57
CA GLY A 161 -4.48 15.26 -3.96
C GLY A 161 -3.15 14.53 -4.17
N PHE A 162 -2.15 14.77 -3.31
CA PHE A 162 -0.88 14.04 -3.32
C PHE A 162 -1.07 12.55 -3.01
N LEU A 163 -1.91 12.20 -2.04
CA LEU A 163 -2.20 10.80 -1.73
C LEU A 163 -2.84 10.07 -2.91
N VAL A 164 -3.82 10.71 -3.55
CA VAL A 164 -4.46 10.21 -4.78
C VAL A 164 -3.43 10.05 -5.90
N ALA A 165 -2.53 11.02 -6.08
CA ALA A 165 -1.49 10.97 -7.10
C ALA A 165 -0.52 9.81 -6.87
N GLY A 166 -0.14 9.53 -5.62
CA GLY A 166 0.70 8.39 -5.24
C GLY A 166 0.08 7.05 -5.64
N VAL A 167 -1.20 6.83 -5.28
CA VAL A 167 -1.94 5.63 -5.70
C VAL A 167 -2.06 5.59 -7.22
N TYR A 168 -2.50 6.69 -7.85
CA TYR A 168 -2.74 6.78 -9.28
C TYR A 168 -1.52 6.35 -10.10
N LEU A 169 -0.34 6.86 -9.76
CA LEU A 169 0.88 6.63 -10.53
C LEU A 169 1.53 5.27 -10.26
N PHE A 170 1.39 4.73 -9.05
CA PHE A 170 2.22 3.60 -8.60
C PHE A 170 1.47 2.32 -8.20
N ALA A 171 0.14 2.35 -8.06
CA ALA A 171 -0.63 1.16 -7.64
C ALA A 171 -0.50 -0.04 -8.59
N PHE A 172 -0.14 0.17 -9.86
CA PHE A 172 0.08 -0.92 -10.81
C PHE A 172 1.43 -1.62 -10.66
N ALA A 173 2.47 -0.91 -10.23
CA ALA A 173 3.85 -1.41 -10.29
C ALA A 173 4.09 -2.77 -9.61
N PRO A 174 3.48 -3.10 -8.45
CA PRO A 174 3.61 -4.42 -7.86
C PRO A 174 3.02 -5.52 -8.75
N ALA A 175 1.89 -5.24 -9.41
CA ALA A 175 1.25 -6.18 -10.32
C ALA A 175 2.03 -6.37 -11.62
N ILE A 176 2.67 -5.31 -12.12
CA ILE A 176 3.59 -5.39 -13.27
C ILE A 176 4.75 -6.31 -12.91
N SER A 177 5.41 -6.09 -11.77
CA SER A 177 6.52 -6.92 -11.29
C SER A 177 6.12 -8.39 -11.06
N ALA A 178 4.87 -8.61 -10.63
CA ALA A 178 4.34 -9.95 -10.41
C ALA A 178 3.93 -10.67 -11.70
N ASP A 179 3.69 -9.96 -12.80
CA ASP A 179 3.28 -10.54 -14.09
C ASP A 179 4.47 -10.64 -15.06
N GLU A 180 5.38 -9.68 -15.02
CA GLU A 180 6.48 -9.49 -15.96
C GLU A 180 7.85 -9.40 -15.26
N ASP A 181 8.86 -10.06 -15.83
CA ASP A 181 10.23 -10.04 -15.32
C ASP A 181 10.99 -8.81 -15.85
N LEU A 182 10.68 -7.64 -15.27
CA LEU A 182 11.26 -6.35 -15.65
C LEU A 182 12.17 -5.78 -14.55
N SER A 183 13.18 -5.02 -14.96
CA SER A 183 13.99 -4.24 -14.03
C SER A 183 13.16 -3.15 -13.34
N LEU A 184 13.49 -2.84 -12.08
CA LEU A 184 12.75 -1.88 -11.24
C LEU A 184 12.47 -0.53 -11.93
N PRO A 185 13.43 0.15 -12.59
CA PRO A 185 13.15 1.42 -13.25
C PRO A 185 12.15 1.29 -14.40
N VAL A 186 12.22 0.18 -15.15
CA VAL A 186 11.29 -0.10 -16.26
C VAL A 186 9.90 -0.38 -15.71
N THR A 187 9.78 -1.16 -14.63
CA THR A 187 8.51 -1.45 -13.95
C THR A 187 7.82 -0.16 -13.47
N ILE A 188 8.56 0.74 -12.81
CA ILE A 188 8.02 2.02 -12.35
C ILE A 188 7.60 2.90 -13.54
N SER A 189 8.42 2.96 -14.59
CA SER A 189 8.07 3.72 -15.81
C SER A 189 6.80 3.17 -16.47
N LYS A 190 6.69 1.84 -16.59
CA LYS A 190 5.53 1.16 -17.17
C LYS A 190 4.28 1.39 -16.32
N ALA A 191 4.39 1.42 -14.99
CA ALA A 191 3.27 1.73 -14.10
C ALA A 191 2.71 3.15 -14.31
N VAL A 192 3.59 4.14 -14.45
CA VAL A 192 3.18 5.53 -14.76
C VAL A 192 2.47 5.62 -16.11
N ARG A 193 2.95 4.87 -17.12
CA ARG A 193 2.29 4.81 -18.44
C ARG A 193 0.94 4.11 -18.38
N ALA A 194 0.86 2.98 -17.67
CA ALA A 194 -0.38 2.24 -17.45
C ALA A 194 -1.44 3.12 -16.75
N ALA A 195 -1.03 3.89 -15.74
CA ALA A 195 -1.86 4.87 -15.07
C ALA A 195 -2.45 5.92 -16.03
N ARG A 196 -1.64 6.38 -16.98
CA ARG A 196 -1.96 7.46 -17.92
C ARG A 196 -2.62 7.00 -19.23
N LEU A 197 -2.99 5.73 -19.35
CA LEU A 197 -3.68 5.24 -20.54
C LEU A 197 -4.97 6.05 -20.78
N PRO A 198 -5.17 6.63 -21.99
CA PRO A 198 -6.36 7.40 -22.31
C PRO A 198 -7.64 6.56 -22.16
N GLY A 199 -8.72 7.17 -21.63
CA GLY A 199 -10.00 6.49 -21.44
C GLY A 199 -10.00 5.40 -20.36
N SER A 200 -8.94 5.30 -19.55
CA SER A 200 -8.81 4.25 -18.54
C SER A 200 -9.60 4.50 -17.25
N ASN A 201 -10.00 5.74 -16.93
CA ASN A 201 -10.61 6.10 -15.65
C ASN A 201 -9.78 5.64 -14.41
N ASN A 202 -8.46 5.49 -14.56
CA ASN A 202 -7.57 5.06 -13.48
C ASN A 202 -7.46 6.12 -12.37
N LEU A 203 -7.52 7.41 -12.72
CA LEU A 203 -7.54 8.49 -11.73
C LEU A 203 -8.81 8.41 -10.88
N THR A 204 -9.98 8.24 -11.48
CA THR A 204 -11.24 8.04 -10.76
C THR A 204 -11.15 6.84 -9.82
N LEU A 205 -10.52 5.74 -10.24
CA LEU A 205 -10.32 4.58 -9.39
C LEU A 205 -9.41 4.88 -8.19
N ALA A 206 -8.31 5.61 -8.43
CA ALA A 206 -7.41 6.04 -7.37
C ALA A 206 -8.12 6.95 -6.36
N VAL A 207 -8.98 7.87 -6.82
CA VAL A 207 -9.83 8.71 -5.95
C VAL A 207 -10.78 7.86 -5.11
N LEU A 208 -11.52 6.95 -5.75
CA LEU A 208 -12.48 6.06 -5.09
C LEU A 208 -11.82 5.14 -4.06
N TYR A 209 -10.53 4.87 -4.19
CA TYR A 209 -9.76 4.10 -3.23
C TYR A 209 -9.14 4.98 -2.13
N ALA A 210 -8.38 6.00 -2.52
CA ALA A 210 -7.52 6.75 -1.61
C ALA A 210 -8.33 7.64 -0.66
N VAL A 211 -9.39 8.29 -1.14
CA VAL A 211 -10.19 9.20 -0.31
C VAL A 211 -10.91 8.44 0.82
N PRO A 212 -11.67 7.35 0.57
CA PRO A 212 -12.27 6.59 1.65
C PRO A 212 -11.24 5.93 2.55
N SER A 213 -10.14 5.40 2.00
CA SER A 213 -9.09 4.76 2.80
C SER A 213 -8.44 5.75 3.77
N PHE A 214 -8.15 6.97 3.30
CA PHE A 214 -7.58 8.02 4.15
C PHE A 214 -8.59 8.53 5.18
N ALA A 215 -9.86 8.71 4.79
CA ALA A 215 -10.92 9.10 5.74
C ALA A 215 -11.08 8.08 6.87
N LEU A 216 -10.99 6.78 6.57
CA LEU A 216 -11.02 5.70 7.57
C LEU A 216 -9.82 5.73 8.52
N LEU A 217 -8.66 6.24 8.10
CA LEU A 217 -7.50 6.40 8.98
C LEU A 217 -7.64 7.59 9.94
N LEU A 218 -8.35 8.64 9.51
CA LEU A 218 -8.55 9.85 10.31
C LEU A 218 -9.73 9.74 11.29
N ALA A 219 -10.67 8.82 11.04
CA ALA A 219 -11.84 8.62 11.87
C ALA A 219 -11.64 7.43 12.84
N PRO A 220 -11.25 7.67 14.11
CA PRO A 220 -11.11 6.60 15.09
C PRO A 220 -12.45 5.88 15.28
N LEU A 221 -12.45 4.55 15.21
CA LEU A 221 -13.68 3.79 15.44
C LEU A 221 -14.05 3.79 16.93
N PRO A 222 -15.34 3.77 17.28
CA PRO A 222 -15.77 3.69 18.68
C PRO A 222 -15.14 2.49 19.40
N GLY A 223 -14.52 2.72 20.56
CA GLY A 223 -13.87 1.65 21.35
C GLY A 223 -12.49 1.22 20.82
N SER A 224 -11.86 2.02 19.97
CA SER A 224 -10.46 1.84 19.49
C SER A 224 -9.40 2.57 20.32
N LEU A 225 -9.83 3.32 21.34
CA LEU A 225 -8.96 4.16 22.16
C LEU A 225 -8.14 3.33 23.16
N ILE A 226 -6.98 3.89 23.50
CA ILE A 226 -5.92 3.46 24.42
C ILE A 226 -6.34 2.30 25.35
N GLY A 227 -5.82 1.11 25.06
CA GLY A 227 -6.02 -0.09 25.86
C GLY A 227 -5.29 -1.30 25.26
N VAL A 228 -4.78 -2.19 26.11
CA VAL A 228 -4.00 -3.39 25.69
C VAL A 228 -4.88 -4.39 24.93
N ASN A 229 -6.18 -4.43 25.22
CA ASN A 229 -7.14 -5.33 24.59
C ASN A 229 -8.20 -4.54 23.79
N PRO A 230 -8.06 -4.45 22.46
CA PRO A 230 -9.04 -3.79 21.60
C PRO A 230 -10.42 -4.49 21.68
N SER A 231 -11.49 -3.71 21.54
CA SER A 231 -12.85 -4.27 21.48
C SER A 231 -13.04 -5.23 20.30
N ALA A 232 -13.97 -6.17 20.42
CA ALA A 232 -14.31 -7.09 19.32
C ALA A 232 -14.73 -6.34 18.03
N GLY A 233 -15.37 -5.17 18.18
CA GLY A 233 -15.71 -4.30 17.05
C GLY A 233 -14.48 -3.72 16.35
N ALA A 234 -13.47 -3.30 17.10
CA ALA A 234 -12.22 -2.79 16.52
C ALA A 234 -11.46 -3.88 15.76
N TRP A 235 -11.45 -5.12 16.27
CA TRP A 235 -10.91 -6.29 15.57
C TRP A 235 -11.66 -6.58 14.27
N ALA A 236 -12.99 -6.72 14.34
CA ALA A 236 -13.81 -7.02 13.17
C ALA A 236 -13.66 -5.94 12.08
N ALA A 237 -13.64 -4.66 12.47
CA ALA A 237 -13.46 -3.57 11.54
C ALA A 237 -12.06 -3.55 10.92
N SER A 238 -10.99 -3.73 11.71
CA SER A 238 -9.62 -3.74 11.18
C SER A 238 -9.38 -4.93 10.24
N ILE A 239 -9.95 -6.10 10.55
CA ILE A 239 -9.93 -7.27 9.66
C ILE A 239 -10.68 -6.96 8.37
N LEU A 240 -11.91 -6.44 8.45
CA LEU A 240 -12.72 -6.13 7.28
C LEU A 240 -12.03 -5.10 6.38
N ILE A 241 -11.50 -4.01 6.95
CA ILE A 241 -10.80 -2.97 6.20
C ILE A 241 -9.60 -3.59 5.48
N ASN A 242 -8.77 -4.39 6.14
CA ASN A 242 -7.63 -5.03 5.49
C ASN A 242 -8.03 -6.01 4.37
N VAL A 243 -9.13 -6.75 4.52
CA VAL A 243 -9.68 -7.56 3.41
C VAL A 243 -10.05 -6.67 2.21
N LEU A 244 -10.67 -5.51 2.46
CA LEU A 244 -10.97 -4.53 1.41
C LEU A 244 -9.70 -3.91 0.80
N GLN A 245 -8.66 -3.66 1.60
CA GLN A 245 -7.36 -3.17 1.12
C GLN A 245 -6.67 -4.17 0.18
N MET A 246 -6.67 -5.45 0.56
CA MET A 246 -6.18 -6.52 -0.33
C MET A 246 -7.03 -6.63 -1.60
N ALA A 247 -8.36 -6.47 -1.49
CA ALA A 247 -9.25 -6.48 -2.65
C ALA A 247 -8.97 -5.31 -3.60
N ALA A 248 -8.60 -4.14 -3.07
CA ALA A 248 -8.15 -3.01 -3.88
C ALA A 248 -6.83 -3.33 -4.60
N THR A 249 -5.88 -3.97 -3.93
CA THR A 249 -4.62 -4.44 -4.54
C THR A 249 -4.91 -5.41 -5.70
N ALA A 250 -5.76 -6.41 -5.47
CA ALA A 250 -6.20 -7.33 -6.51
C ALA A 250 -6.97 -6.64 -7.65
N MET A 251 -7.77 -5.61 -7.35
CA MET A 251 -8.46 -4.81 -8.35
C MET A 251 -7.48 -4.10 -9.29
N PHE A 252 -6.41 -3.47 -8.78
CA PHE A 252 -5.38 -2.85 -9.61
C PHE A 252 -4.63 -3.91 -10.43
N ALA A 253 -4.33 -5.07 -9.83
CA ALA A 253 -3.73 -6.19 -10.55
C ALA A 253 -4.60 -6.66 -11.72
N PHE A 254 -5.89 -6.92 -11.49
CA PHE A 254 -6.84 -7.31 -12.55
C PHE A 254 -6.85 -6.32 -13.70
N ARG A 255 -6.89 -5.02 -13.38
CA ARG A 255 -6.89 -3.98 -14.40
C ARG A 255 -5.60 -3.95 -15.20
N TYR A 256 -4.45 -4.16 -14.55
CA TYR A 256 -3.18 -4.30 -15.26
C TYR A 256 -3.19 -5.50 -16.20
N LEU A 257 -3.57 -6.68 -15.71
CA LEU A 257 -3.62 -7.90 -16.52
C LEU A 257 -4.52 -7.75 -17.76
N ALA A 258 -5.56 -6.92 -17.68
CA ALA A 258 -6.45 -6.63 -18.80
C ALA A 258 -5.88 -5.63 -19.83
N ILE A 259 -4.85 -4.84 -19.47
CA ILE A 259 -4.31 -3.76 -20.31
C ILE A 259 -2.81 -3.88 -20.59
N GLY A 260 -2.11 -4.85 -19.98
CA GLY A 260 -0.64 -4.95 -20.05
C GLY A 260 -0.10 -4.91 -21.48
N ALA A 261 -0.76 -5.62 -22.41
CA ALA A 261 -0.40 -5.62 -23.82
C ALA A 261 -0.57 -4.26 -24.54
N SER A 262 -1.41 -3.37 -24.02
CA SER A 262 -1.62 -2.02 -24.56
C SER A 262 -0.68 -0.96 -23.98
N VAL A 263 0.07 -1.30 -22.93
CA VAL A 263 1.01 -0.37 -22.29
C VAL A 263 2.33 -0.43 -23.05
N ALA A 264 2.68 0.66 -23.74
CA ALA A 264 3.92 0.72 -24.51
C ALA A 264 5.17 0.48 -23.64
N ASP A 265 6.02 -0.45 -24.08
CA ASP A 265 7.29 -0.75 -23.43
C ASP A 265 8.24 0.44 -23.45
N ALA A 266 9.17 0.48 -22.50
CA ALA A 266 10.19 1.52 -22.45
C ALA A 266 10.97 1.57 -23.77
N ALA A 267 11.15 2.76 -24.34
CA ALA A 267 12.01 2.91 -25.52
C ALA A 267 13.42 2.42 -25.15
N PRO A 268 14.09 1.64 -26.01
CA PRO A 268 15.43 1.15 -25.72
C PRO A 268 16.36 2.33 -25.42
N PRO A 269 17.34 2.17 -24.50
CA PRO A 269 18.30 3.22 -24.22
C PRO A 269 18.94 3.68 -25.53
N ARG A 270 18.89 4.99 -25.81
CA ARG A 270 19.60 5.55 -26.97
C ARG A 270 21.06 5.14 -26.82
N ALA A 271 21.55 4.30 -27.73
CA ALA A 271 22.96 3.94 -27.77
C ALA A 271 23.75 5.25 -27.73
N GLY A 272 24.49 5.45 -26.64
CA GLY A 272 25.33 6.63 -26.49
C GLY A 272 26.21 6.71 -27.73
N ARG A 273 26.11 7.81 -28.48
CA ARG A 273 27.11 8.16 -29.48
C ARG A 273 28.44 8.15 -28.74
N ARG A 274 29.21 7.07 -28.91
CA ARG A 274 30.64 7.07 -28.63
C ARG A 274 31.24 8.04 -29.63
N GLY A 275 31.51 9.26 -29.16
CA GLY A 275 32.43 10.20 -29.79
C GLY A 275 33.80 10.02 -29.19
#